data_AF-A0A1J5C9G8-F1
#
_entry.id   AF-A0A1J5C9G8-F1
#
_cell.length_a   1.000
_cell.length_b   1.000
_cell.length_c   1.000
_cell.angle_alpha   90.00
_cell.angle_beta   90.00
_cell.angle_gamma   90.00
#
_symmetry.space_group_name_H-M   'P 1'
#
loop_
_entity.id
_entity.type
_entity.pdbx_description
1 polymer ?
#
loop_
_entity_poly.entity_id
_entity_poly.type
_entity_poly.pdbx_seq_one_letter_code
_entity_poly.pdbx_strand_id
1 'polypeptide(L)'
;MKIQKIFNWNAEKNQLLICERGISFERIVFEIADGNERAVLEHLNQEKYPGQKISMVQVDDYVFAVPFIETEAEIFLKTIIPSRKATRQYRSNS
;
A
#
# COMPACT_ATOMS: atom_id res chain seq x y z
N MET A 1 -2.95 -22.83 -7.15
CA MET A 1 -2.63 -22.42 -5.77
C MET A 1 -2.10 -20.99 -5.83
N LYS A 2 -2.80 -19.98 -5.30
CA LYS A 2 -2.16 -18.69 -5.04
C LYS A 2 -1.24 -18.92 -3.85
N ILE A 3 0.08 -18.87 -4.07
CA ILE A 3 1.03 -18.84 -2.97
C ILE A 3 0.68 -17.60 -2.15
N GLN A 4 0.29 -17.78 -0.89
CA GLN A 4 0.06 -16.65 0.03
C GLN A 4 1.42 -16.04 0.32
N LYS A 5 1.71 -14.91 -0.33
CA LYS A 5 2.91 -14.13 -0.06
C LYS A 5 2.78 -13.45 1.30
N ILE A 6 3.87 -13.42 2.05
CA ILE A 6 3.90 -12.77 3.35
C ILE A 6 4.09 -11.27 3.13
N PHE A 7 3.35 -10.44 3.85
CA PHE A 7 3.62 -9.00 3.89
C PHE A 7 4.75 -8.71 4.86
N ASN A 8 5.69 -7.88 4.43
CA ASN A 8 6.86 -7.51 5.20
C ASN A 8 7.11 -5.99 5.08
N TRP A 9 7.73 -5.40 6.10
CA TRP A 9 8.07 -3.98 6.15
C TRP A 9 9.17 -3.73 7.18
N ASN A 10 9.82 -2.57 7.07
CA ASN A 10 10.75 -2.12 8.10
C ASN A 10 9.98 -1.62 9.34
N ALA A 11 10.27 -2.19 10.51
CA ALA A 11 9.56 -1.90 11.75
C ALA A 11 9.75 -0.45 12.25
N GLU A 12 10.97 0.09 12.15
CA GLU A 12 11.26 1.49 12.55
C GLU A 12 10.47 2.48 11.69
N LYS A 13 10.39 2.22 10.39
CA LYS A 13 9.58 3.01 9.46
C LYS A 13 8.10 2.92 9.76
N ASN A 14 7.61 1.74 10.17
CA ASN A 14 6.22 1.59 10.59
C ASN A 14 5.92 2.48 11.80
N GLN A 15 6.79 2.45 12.80
CA GLN A 15 6.67 3.30 13.99
C GLN A 15 6.68 4.79 13.62
N LEU A 16 7.54 5.21 12.69
CA LEU A 16 7.56 6.58 12.19
C LEU A 16 6.23 6.98 11.54
N LEU A 17 5.65 6.13 10.67
CA LEU A 17 4.37 6.40 10.02
C LEU A 17 3.21 6.47 11.03
N ILE A 18 3.24 5.64 12.08
CA ILE A 18 2.27 5.70 13.18
C ILE A 18 2.40 7.05 13.90
N CYS A 19 3.60 7.45 14.30
CA CYS A 19 3.83 8.69 15.04
C CYS A 19 3.50 9.94 14.22
N GLU A 20 3.89 9.99 12.94
CA GLU A 20 3.73 11.18 12.09
C GLU A 20 2.34 11.30 11.47
N ARG A 21 1.70 10.16 11.15
CA ARG A 21 0.51 10.13 10.26
C ARG A 21 -0.65 9.31 10.85
N GLY A 22 -0.46 8.65 11.98
CA GLY A 22 -1.50 7.83 12.61
C GLY A 22 -1.89 6.60 11.80
N ILE A 23 -1.02 6.12 10.90
CA ILE A 23 -1.31 4.96 10.04
C ILE A 23 -0.15 3.97 10.08
N SER A 24 -0.48 2.68 10.11
CA SER A 24 0.50 1.59 10.16
C SER A 24 0.37 0.66 8.96
N PHE A 25 1.43 -0.10 8.68
CA PHE A 25 1.42 -1.13 7.65
C PHE A 25 0.46 -2.27 8.00
N GLU A 26 0.31 -2.63 9.29
CA GLU A 26 -0.68 -3.62 9.72
C GLU A 26 -2.10 -3.19 9.34
N ARG A 27 -2.44 -1.92 9.52
CA ARG A 27 -3.76 -1.40 9.09
C ARG A 27 -3.92 -1.50 7.58
N ILE A 28 -2.89 -1.16 6.80
CA ILE A 28 -2.92 -1.31 5.34
C ILE A 28 -3.13 -2.77 4.92
N VAL A 29 -2.40 -3.71 5.52
CA VAL A 29 -2.53 -5.14 5.20
C VAL A 29 -3.92 -5.66 5.56
N PHE A 30 -4.47 -5.23 6.70
CA PHE A 30 -5.84 -5.53 7.10
C PHE A 30 -6.85 -5.06 6.04
N GLU A 31 -6.76 -3.81 5.58
CA GLU A 31 -7.66 -3.26 4.57
C GLU A 31 -7.52 -3.97 3.22
N ILE A 32 -6.30 -4.34 2.81
CA ILE A 32 -6.09 -5.15 1.59
C ILE A 32 -6.80 -6.51 1.74
N ALA A 33 -6.65 -7.17 2.89
CA ALA A 33 -7.28 -8.46 3.16
C ALA A 33 -8.82 -8.37 3.20
N ASP A 34 -9.37 -7.23 3.62
CA ASP A 34 -10.81 -6.93 3.64
C ASP A 34 -11.35 -6.51 2.25
N GLY A 35 -10.50 -6.45 1.22
CA GLY A 35 -10.91 -6.11 -0.15
C GLY A 35 -10.93 -4.61 -0.46
N ASN A 36 -10.28 -3.79 0.37
CA ASN A 36 -10.17 -2.35 0.19
C ASN A 36 -8.94 -1.91 -0.64
N GLU A 37 -8.24 -2.85 -1.27
CA GLU A 37 -7.30 -2.57 -2.37
C GLU A 37 -8.07 -2.21 -3.64
N ARG A 38 -8.06 -0.92 -4.02
CA ARG A 38 -8.86 -0.39 -5.12
C ARG A 38 -8.17 -0.53 -6.47
N ALA A 39 -6.83 -0.48 -6.50
CA ALA A 39 -6.04 -0.66 -7.70
C ALA A 39 -4.59 -1.00 -7.37
N VAL A 40 -3.92 -1.71 -8.28
CA VAL A 40 -2.46 -1.89 -8.28
C VAL A 40 -1.93 -1.29 -9.58
N LEU A 41 -1.03 -0.33 -9.46
CA LEU A 41 -0.42 0.38 -10.59
C LEU A 41 1.08 0.09 -10.63
N GLU A 42 1.65 0.03 -11.83
CA GLU A 42 3.11 0.04 -11.97
C GLU A 42 3.65 1.46 -11.75
N HIS A 43 4.84 1.57 -11.16
CA HIS A 43 5.52 2.85 -11.08
C HIS A 43 5.87 3.35 -12.50
N LEU A 44 5.47 4.58 -12.85
CA LEU A 44 5.65 5.12 -14.22
C LEU A 44 7.10 5.13 -14.69
N ASN A 45 8.03 5.35 -13.75
CA ASN A 45 9.47 5.31 -14.01
C ASN A 45 10.05 3.96 -13.53
N GLN A 46 9.92 2.92 -14.34
CA GLN A 46 10.49 1.59 -14.06
C GLN A 46 12.02 1.57 -14.18
N GLU A 47 12.62 2.45 -14.99
CA GLU A 47 14.08 2.56 -15.09
C GLU A 47 14.70 2.93 -13.74
N LYS A 48 14.08 3.88 -13.03
CA LYS A 48 14.54 4.32 -11.70
C LYS A 48 14.03 3.44 -10.55
N TYR A 49 12.86 2.81 -10.72
CA TYR A 49 12.23 2.00 -9.68
C TYR A 49 11.79 0.63 -10.22
N PRO A 50 12.75 -0.22 -10.62
CA PRO A 50 12.46 -1.49 -11.27
C PRO A 50 11.67 -2.41 -10.35
N GLY A 51 10.57 -2.97 -10.88
CA GLY A 51 9.71 -3.91 -10.17
C GLY A 51 8.82 -3.27 -9.10
N GLN A 52 8.83 -1.93 -8.97
CA GLN A 52 7.98 -1.23 -8.02
C GLN A 52 6.56 -1.09 -8.55
N LYS A 53 5.62 -1.51 -7.71
CA LYS A 53 4.19 -1.32 -7.88
C LYS A 53 3.67 -0.42 -6.76
N ILE A 54 2.48 0.13 -6.96
CA ILE A 54 1.80 1.00 -6.02
C ILE A 54 0.38 0.46 -5.84
N SER A 55 0.06 0.05 -4.62
CA SER A 55 -1.30 -0.30 -4.23
C SER A 55 -2.05 0.96 -3.81
N MET A 56 -3.28 1.14 -4.29
CA MET A 56 -4.20 2.19 -3.89
C MET A 56 -5.18 1.60 -2.88
N VAL A 57 -4.93 1.81 -1.60
CA VAL A 57 -5.69 1.18 -0.50
C VAL A 57 -6.60 2.21 0.14
N GLN A 58 -7.89 1.92 0.19
CA GLN A 58 -8.83 2.75 0.94
C GLN A 58 -8.75 2.39 2.42
N VAL A 59 -8.61 3.42 3.26
CA VAL A 59 -8.72 3.33 4.72
C VAL A 59 -9.72 4.41 5.13
N ASP A 60 -10.85 4.00 5.70
CA ASP A 60 -11.98 4.87 6.01
C ASP A 60 -12.37 5.72 4.76
N ASP A 61 -12.33 7.05 4.88
CA ASP A 61 -12.69 8.00 3.81
C ASP A 61 -11.54 8.42 2.88
N TYR A 62 -10.37 7.80 3.03
CA TYR A 62 -9.17 8.24 2.34
C TYR A 62 -8.45 7.12 1.61
N VAL A 63 -7.84 7.42 0.47
CA VAL A 63 -7.05 6.44 -0.29
C VAL A 63 -5.57 6.76 -0.17
N PHE A 64 -4.81 5.73 0.21
CA PHE A 64 -3.37 5.77 0.38
C PHE A 64 -2.70 5.07 -0.79
N ALA A 65 -1.66 5.72 -1.34
CA ALA A 65 -0.72 5.08 -2.24
C ALA A 65 0.34 4.37 -1.41
N VAL A 66 0.48 3.07 -1.61
CA VAL A 66 1.38 2.19 -0.87
C VAL A 66 2.34 1.55 -1.86
N PRO A 67 3.54 2.13 -2.07
CA PRO A 67 4.56 1.52 -2.91
C PRO A 67 5.07 0.21 -2.30
N PHE A 68 5.22 -0.82 -3.11
CA PHE A 68 5.72 -2.12 -2.71
C PHE A 68 6.59 -2.77 -3.78
N ILE A 69 7.40 -3.73 -3.34
CA ILE A 69 8.12 -4.66 -4.22
C ILE A 69 7.55 -6.05 -3.94
N GLU A 70 7.28 -6.79 -5.00
CA GLU A 70 6.72 -8.13 -4.92
C GLU A 70 7.74 -9.13 -5.47
N THR A 71 8.08 -10.13 -4.66
CA THR A 71 8.92 -11.28 -5.06
C THR A 71 8.05 -12.53 -5.15
N GLU A 72 8.65 -13.70 -5.37
CA GLU A 72 7.93 -14.97 -5.32
C GLU A 72 7.41 -15.31 -3.91
N ALA A 73 8.11 -14.85 -2.85
CA ALA A 73 7.83 -15.21 -1.46
C ALA A 73 7.14 -14.11 -0.65
N GLU A 74 7.43 -12.83 -0.92
CA GLU A 74 6.97 -11.72 -0.08
C GLU A 74 6.51 -10.49 -0.87
N ILE A 75 5.70 -9.67 -0.19
CA ILE A 75 5.34 -8.31 -0.58
C ILE A 75 5.95 -7.36 0.44
N PHE A 76 6.97 -6.61 0.03
CA PHE A 76 7.66 -5.66 0.89
C PHE A 76 7.08 -4.24 0.72
N LEU A 77 6.42 -3.74 1.76
CA LEU A 77 5.80 -2.41 1.77
C LEU A 77 6.85 -1.34 2.10
N LYS A 78 6.97 -0.34 1.22
CA LYS A 78 7.99 0.70 1.37
C LYS A 78 7.53 1.89 2.18
N THR A 79 6.30 2.36 2.01
CA THR A 79 5.78 3.57 2.66
C THR A 79 4.26 3.69 2.49
N ILE A 80 3.63 4.62 3.20
CA ILE A 80 2.20 4.92 3.12
C ILE A 80 2.02 6.41 2.82
N ILE A 81 1.48 6.74 1.65
CA ILE A 81 1.37 8.13 1.18
C ILE A 81 -0.11 8.49 1.03
N PRO A 82 -0.65 9.42 1.84
CA PRO A 82 -2.01 9.89 1.63
C PRO A 82 -2.10 10.60 0.26
N SER A 83 -3.07 10.22 -0.58
CA SER A 83 -3.25 10.84 -1.89
C SER A 83 -4.67 11.37 -2.10
N ARG A 84 -4.84 12.70 -2.05
CA ARG A 84 -6.13 13.37 -2.36
C ARG A 84 -6.64 13.00 -3.75
N LYS A 85 -5.73 12.88 -4.72
CA LYS A 85 -6.06 12.48 -6.09
C LYS A 85 -6.60 11.05 -6.11
N ALA A 86 -5.94 10.12 -5.42
CA ALA A 86 -6.41 8.74 -5.33
C ALA A 86 -7.76 8.66 -4.60
N THR A 87 -7.96 9.44 -3.54
CA THR A 87 -9.24 9.50 -2.83
C THR A 87 -10.37 9.90 -3.77
N ARG A 88 -10.19 10.95 -4.58
CA ARG A 88 -11.21 11.38 -5.55
C ARG A 88 -11.51 10.34 -6.64
N GLN A 89 -10.53 9.51 -6.98
CA GLN A 89 -10.62 8.56 -8.10
C GLN A 89 -11.13 7.18 -7.67
N TYR A 90 -10.73 6.71 -6.48
CA TYR A 90 -10.87 5.32 -6.07
C TYR A 90 -11.71 5.13 -4.81
N ARG A 91 -12.06 6.19 -4.08
CA ARG A 91 -12.94 6.08 -2.93
C ARG A 91 -14.31 5.61 -3.41
N SER A 92 -14.79 4.51 -2.85
CA SER A 92 -16.18 4.10 -3.07
C SER A 92 -17.10 5.02 -2.29
N ASN A 93 -18.14 5.54 -2.92
CA ASN A 93 -19.26 6.14 -2.21
C ASN A 93 -20.13 4.98 -1.72
N SER A 94 -19.99 4.62 -0.45
CA SER A 94 -20.96 3.72 0.20
C SER A 94 -22.31 4.40 0.34
#